data_AF-A0A1N7JGD9-F1
#
_entry.id   AF-A0A1N7JGD9-F1
#
_cell.length_a   1.000
_cell.length_b   1.000
_cell.length_c   1.000
_cell.angle_alpha   90.00
_cell.angle_beta   90.00
_cell.angle_gamma   90.00
#
_symmetry.space_group_name_H-M   'P 1'
#
loop_
_entity.id
_entity.type
_entity.pdbx_description
1 polymer ?
#
loop_
_entity_poly.entity_id
_entity_poly.type
_entity_poly.pdbx_seq_one_letter_code
_entity_poly.pdbx_strand_id
1 'polypeptide(L)'
;MSEPETVFVDKQDAQNAERKGWQKVTPYVMFAVYLLGPLVLIPAVGEENAGVPTAGLVLGTAALFGFIDGWIFRPTWSLPILAGVAFLAAKLLYFNDGTVIYFIGVIIIAAAFDYLAGLLAGTAGDDD
;
A
#
# COMPACT_ATOMS: atom_id res chain seq x y z
N MET A 1 -5.94 -35.88 24.82
CA MET A 1 -5.33 -35.37 23.57
C MET A 1 -6.23 -34.21 23.14
N SER A 2 -5.86 -32.99 23.54
CA SER A 2 -6.74 -31.81 23.63
C SER A 2 -6.24 -30.65 22.75
N GLU A 3 -5.32 -30.94 21.82
CA GLU A 3 -4.54 -29.95 21.09
C GLU A 3 -5.12 -29.36 19.78
N PRO A 4 -6.33 -29.68 19.28
CA PRO A 4 -6.81 -28.95 18.10
C PRO A 4 -7.30 -27.54 18.48
N GLU A 5 -8.14 -27.42 19.50
CA GLU A 5 -8.92 -26.20 19.75
C GLU A 5 -8.06 -24.98 20.13
N THR A 6 -7.08 -25.16 21.00
CA THR A 6 -6.21 -24.05 21.44
C THR A 6 -5.29 -23.54 20.34
N VAL A 7 -4.83 -24.42 19.44
CA VAL A 7 -3.95 -24.05 18.31
C VAL A 7 -4.72 -23.31 17.21
N PHE A 8 -5.99 -23.66 16.99
CA PHE A 8 -6.83 -22.94 16.02
C PHE A 8 -7.18 -21.53 16.49
N VAL A 9 -7.52 -21.36 17.77
CA VAL A 9 -7.87 -20.06 18.34
C VAL A 9 -6.68 -19.09 18.27
N ASP A 10 -5.47 -19.54 18.63
CA ASP A 10 -4.28 -18.69 18.67
C ASP A 10 -3.85 -18.19 17.27
N LYS A 11 -3.94 -19.06 16.24
CA LYS A 11 -3.69 -18.65 14.84
C LYS A 11 -4.76 -17.69 14.31
N GLN A 12 -6.01 -17.88 14.72
CA GLN A 12 -7.12 -17.04 14.30
C GLN A 12 -7.03 -15.65 14.95
N ASP A 13 -6.60 -15.56 16.20
CA ASP A 13 -6.36 -14.29 16.89
C ASP A 13 -5.16 -13.53 16.32
N ALA A 14 -4.08 -14.21 15.95
CA ALA A 14 -2.96 -13.61 15.21
C ALA A 14 -3.38 -13.07 13.83
N GLN A 15 -4.27 -13.78 13.13
CA GLN A 15 -4.85 -13.34 11.84
C GLN A 15 -5.95 -12.26 11.98
N ASN A 16 -6.46 -12.01 13.17
CA ASN A 16 -7.46 -10.97 13.44
C ASN A 16 -6.90 -9.76 14.18
N ALA A 17 -5.62 -9.76 14.54
CA ALA A 17 -4.98 -8.65 15.23
C ALA A 17 -5.25 -7.31 14.51
N GLU A 18 -5.86 -6.37 15.21
CA GLU A 18 -6.18 -5.03 14.69
C GLU A 18 -4.88 -4.20 14.56
N ARG A 19 -4.82 -3.28 13.60
CA ARG A 19 -3.71 -2.31 13.50
C ARG A 19 -3.61 -1.52 14.81
N LYS A 20 -2.40 -1.34 15.37
CA LYS A 20 -2.15 -0.59 16.61
C LYS A 20 -1.24 0.61 16.36
N GLY A 21 -1.51 1.71 17.06
CA GLY A 21 -0.68 2.92 17.04
C GLY A 21 -0.36 3.44 15.64
N TRP A 22 0.93 3.53 15.32
CA TRP A 22 1.45 4.06 14.05
C TRP A 22 1.03 3.26 12.80
N GLN A 23 0.68 1.97 12.94
CA GLN A 23 0.20 1.15 11.82
C GLN A 23 -1.10 1.69 11.21
N LYS A 24 -1.95 2.37 12.01
CA LYS A 24 -3.18 2.98 11.50
C LYS A 24 -2.90 4.16 10.58
N VAL A 25 -1.73 4.78 10.69
CA VAL A 25 -1.38 6.03 9.99
C VAL A 25 -0.99 5.78 8.53
N THR A 26 -0.32 4.66 8.25
CA THR A 26 0.16 4.26 6.91
C THR A 26 -0.86 4.44 5.79
N PRO A 27 -2.09 3.87 5.87
CA PRO A 27 -3.09 4.03 4.82
C PRO A 27 -3.55 5.49 4.61
N TYR A 28 -3.63 6.29 5.67
CA TYR A 28 -4.03 7.70 5.55
C TYR A 28 -2.93 8.55 4.91
N VAL A 29 -1.67 8.29 5.25
CA VAL A 29 -0.53 9.00 4.65
C VAL A 29 -0.41 8.63 3.17
N MET A 30 -0.52 7.35 2.81
CA MET A 30 -0.55 6.92 1.41
C MET A 30 -1.64 7.65 0.63
N PHE A 31 -2.86 7.69 1.18
CA PHE A 31 -3.98 8.38 0.55
C PHE A 31 -3.71 9.88 0.36
N ALA A 32 -3.14 10.53 1.38
CA ALA A 32 -2.73 11.93 1.29
C ALA A 32 -1.64 12.16 0.23
N VAL A 33 -0.66 11.27 0.11
CA VAL A 33 0.38 11.34 -0.93
C VAL A 33 -0.22 11.20 -2.32
N TYR A 34 -1.20 10.33 -2.54
CA TYR A 34 -1.91 10.23 -3.82
C TYR A 34 -2.67 11.51 -4.18
N LEU A 35 -3.28 12.18 -3.20
CA LEU A 35 -4.05 13.40 -3.45
C LEU A 35 -3.20 14.66 -3.56
N LEU A 36 -2.16 14.79 -2.74
CA LEU A 36 -1.35 16.00 -2.64
C LEU A 36 -0.07 15.91 -3.47
N GLY A 37 0.41 14.70 -3.74
CA GLY A 37 1.62 14.45 -4.52
C GLY A 37 1.52 15.07 -5.92
N PRO A 38 0.51 14.72 -6.74
CA PRO A 38 0.34 15.30 -8.07
C PRO A 38 0.11 16.82 -8.02
N LEU A 39 -0.64 17.31 -7.02
CA LEU A 39 -0.91 18.74 -6.84
C LEU A 39 0.37 19.57 -6.69
N VAL A 40 1.36 19.05 -5.99
CA VAL A 40 2.66 19.71 -5.81
C VAL A 40 3.63 19.40 -6.95
N LEU A 41 3.64 18.15 -7.42
CA LEU A 41 4.61 17.67 -8.39
C LEU A 41 4.39 18.26 -9.78
N ILE A 42 3.15 18.31 -10.27
CA ILE A 42 2.84 18.76 -11.63
C ILE A 42 3.31 20.21 -11.86
N PRO A 43 2.98 21.19 -10.99
CA PRO A 43 3.48 22.55 -11.15
C PRO A 43 5.00 22.66 -10.99
N ALA A 44 5.61 21.82 -10.16
CA ALA A 44 7.05 21.87 -9.89
C ALA A 44 7.91 21.41 -11.06
N VAL A 45 7.42 20.46 -11.87
CA VAL A 45 8.17 19.89 -13.01
C VAL A 45 7.72 20.43 -14.37
N GLY A 46 6.60 21.15 -14.43
CA GLY A 46 5.96 21.61 -15.66
C GLY A 46 5.04 20.55 -16.27
N GLU A 47 3.90 20.97 -16.80
CA GLU A 47 2.86 20.08 -17.33
C GLU A 47 3.37 19.18 -18.46
N GLU A 48 4.24 19.71 -19.31
CA GLU A 48 4.85 19.01 -20.45
C GLU A 48 5.80 17.88 -20.02
N ASN A 49 6.36 17.96 -18.81
CA ASN A 49 7.30 16.97 -18.28
C ASN A 49 6.69 16.09 -17.18
N ALA A 50 5.45 16.36 -16.77
CA ALA A 50 4.86 15.73 -15.58
C ALA A 50 4.51 14.24 -15.74
N GLY A 51 4.46 13.71 -16.97
CA GLY A 51 4.03 12.33 -17.22
C GLY A 51 4.88 11.26 -16.50
N VAL A 52 6.19 11.25 -16.72
CA VAL A 52 7.09 10.27 -16.08
C VAL A 52 7.18 10.47 -14.56
N PRO A 53 7.39 11.70 -14.04
CA PRO A 53 7.42 11.94 -12.59
C PRO A 53 6.13 11.54 -11.87
N THR A 54 4.96 11.83 -12.43
CA THR A 54 3.67 11.47 -11.78
C THR A 54 3.43 9.97 -11.82
N ALA A 55 3.79 9.28 -12.90
CA ALA A 55 3.77 7.81 -12.94
C ALA A 55 4.72 7.21 -11.89
N GLY A 56 5.94 7.75 -11.77
CA GLY A 56 6.90 7.37 -10.75
C GLY A 56 6.37 7.60 -9.32
N LEU A 57 5.71 8.73 -9.06
CA LEU A 57 5.06 9.00 -7.79
C LEU A 57 3.95 7.99 -7.50
N VAL A 58 3.06 7.73 -8.46
CA VAL A 58 1.91 6.82 -8.29
C VAL A 58 2.36 5.39 -8.03
N LEU A 59 3.27 4.86 -8.84
CA LEU A 59 3.74 3.48 -8.72
C LEU A 59 4.73 3.32 -7.57
N GLY A 60 5.59 4.32 -7.34
CA GLY A 60 6.52 4.36 -6.22
C GLY A 60 5.81 4.46 -4.87
N THR A 61 4.73 5.24 -4.77
CA THR A 61 3.89 5.30 -3.56
C THR A 61 3.23 3.94 -3.30
N ALA A 62 2.70 3.27 -4.33
CA ALA A 62 2.12 1.94 -4.18
C ALA A 62 3.14 0.94 -3.61
N ALA A 63 4.34 0.90 -4.20
CA ALA A 63 5.41 0.00 -3.77
C ALA A 63 5.88 0.32 -2.35
N LEU A 64 6.15 1.60 -2.05
CA LEU A 64 6.67 2.04 -0.77
C LEU A 64 5.68 1.76 0.37
N PHE A 65 4.42 2.17 0.22
CA PHE A 65 3.43 1.99 1.28
C PHE A 65 2.95 0.55 1.41
N GLY A 66 2.91 -0.20 0.30
CA GLY A 66 2.75 -1.66 0.36
C GLY A 66 3.85 -2.28 1.18
N PHE A 67 5.12 -1.98 0.88
CA PHE A 67 6.26 -2.50 1.62
C PHE A 67 6.22 -2.12 3.11
N ILE A 68 5.94 -0.85 3.43
CA ILE A 68 5.86 -0.40 4.82
C ILE A 68 4.77 -1.16 5.57
N ASP A 69 3.56 -1.27 5.01
CA ASP A 69 2.44 -1.96 5.69
C ASP A 69 2.76 -3.43 5.91
N GLY A 70 3.31 -4.13 4.93
CA GLY A 70 3.68 -5.54 5.08
C GLY A 70 4.87 -5.78 6.01
N TRP A 71 5.74 -4.77 6.18
CA TRP A 71 6.86 -4.85 7.13
C TRP A 71 6.41 -4.68 8.57
N ILE A 72 5.50 -3.72 8.81
CA ILE A 72 5.08 -3.36 10.17
C ILE A 72 3.80 -4.07 10.61
N PHE A 73 3.02 -4.63 9.68
CA PHE A 73 1.74 -5.29 9.89
C PHE A 73 1.67 -6.55 9.00
N ARG A 74 0.67 -7.41 9.22
CA ARG A 74 0.52 -8.60 8.37
C ARG A 74 0.09 -8.19 6.95
N PRO A 75 0.53 -8.91 5.90
CA PRO A 75 0.06 -8.67 4.55
C PRO A 75 -1.47 -8.77 4.44
N THR A 76 -2.12 -7.76 3.85
CA THR A 76 -3.57 -7.73 3.64
C THR A 76 -3.96 -7.03 2.34
N TRP A 77 -5.12 -7.39 1.79
CA TRP A 77 -5.69 -6.70 0.61
C TRP A 77 -6.25 -5.30 0.90
N SER A 78 -6.33 -4.90 2.18
CA SER A 78 -6.97 -3.63 2.56
C SER A 78 -6.23 -2.41 2.00
N LEU A 79 -4.90 -2.37 2.14
CA LEU A 79 -4.09 -1.26 1.66
C LEU A 79 -3.96 -1.26 0.13
N PRO A 80 -3.71 -2.39 -0.56
CA PRO A 80 -3.70 -2.44 -2.02
C PRO A 80 -5.00 -1.94 -2.66
N ILE A 81 -6.16 -2.35 -2.15
CA ILE A 81 -7.46 -1.88 -2.65
C ILE A 81 -7.60 -0.37 -2.39
N LEU A 82 -7.21 0.09 -1.20
CA LEU A 82 -7.25 1.52 -0.86
C LEU A 82 -6.31 2.35 -1.76
N ALA A 83 -5.14 1.82 -2.13
CA ALA A 83 -4.21 2.47 -3.06
C ALA A 83 -4.86 2.66 -4.43
N GLY A 84 -5.58 1.64 -4.92
CA GLY A 84 -6.39 1.75 -6.13
C GLY A 84 -7.47 2.84 -6.02
N VAL A 85 -8.21 2.88 -4.91
CA VAL A 85 -9.24 3.92 -4.67
C VAL A 85 -8.62 5.31 -4.60
N ALA A 86 -7.50 5.47 -3.91
CA ALA A 86 -6.76 6.72 -3.82
C ALA A 86 -6.25 7.18 -5.20
N PHE A 87 -5.76 6.25 -6.01
CA PHE A 87 -5.37 6.52 -7.39
C PHE A 87 -6.56 6.98 -8.24
N LEU A 88 -7.72 6.33 -8.13
CA LEU A 88 -8.93 6.77 -8.86
C LEU A 88 -9.35 8.18 -8.44
N ALA A 89 -9.27 8.50 -7.15
CA ALA A 89 -9.53 9.85 -6.67
C ALA A 89 -8.53 10.87 -7.25
N ALA A 90 -7.24 10.56 -7.24
CA ALA A 90 -6.21 11.41 -7.85
C ALA A 90 -6.43 11.57 -9.37
N LYS A 91 -6.82 10.49 -10.06
CA LYS A 91 -7.14 10.50 -11.48
C LYS A 91 -8.28 11.46 -11.80
N LEU A 92 -9.35 11.45 -11.00
CA LEU A 92 -10.47 12.38 -11.20
C LEU A 92 -10.07 13.85 -11.07
N LEU A 93 -9.03 14.15 -10.29
CA LEU A 93 -8.58 15.52 -10.02
C LEU A 93 -7.51 16.01 -11.00
N TYR A 94 -6.58 15.13 -11.39
CA TYR A 94 -5.32 15.55 -12.02
C TYR A 94 -4.99 14.85 -13.35
N PHE A 95 -5.57 13.69 -13.63
CA PHE A 95 -5.11 12.85 -14.73
C PHE A 95 -6.18 12.64 -15.80
N ASN A 96 -5.73 12.41 -17.03
CA ASN A 96 -6.62 12.08 -18.15
C ASN A 96 -7.25 10.70 -18.00
N ASP A 97 -8.32 10.45 -18.77
CA ASP A 97 -9.06 9.17 -18.74
C ASP A 97 -8.21 7.96 -19.14
N GLY A 98 -7.22 8.14 -20.01
CA GLY A 98 -6.32 7.08 -20.45
C GLY A 98 -5.46 6.48 -19.32
N THR A 99 -5.29 7.20 -18.21
CA THR A 99 -4.52 6.71 -17.05
C THR A 99 -5.25 5.63 -16.24
N VAL A 100 -6.54 5.37 -16.50
CA VAL A 100 -7.30 4.34 -15.77
C VAL A 100 -6.65 2.96 -15.79
N ILE A 101 -5.86 2.64 -16.83
CA ILE A 101 -5.12 1.38 -16.95
C ILE A 101 -4.13 1.14 -15.79
N TYR A 102 -3.64 2.21 -15.15
CA TYR A 102 -2.72 2.10 -14.01
C TYR A 102 -3.42 1.69 -12.72
N PHE A 103 -4.75 1.73 -12.64
CA PHE A 103 -5.51 1.33 -11.45
C PHE A 103 -5.19 -0.08 -11.00
N ILE A 104 -5.24 -1.04 -11.94
CA ILE A 104 -4.91 -2.43 -11.64
C ILE A 104 -3.42 -2.58 -11.32
N GLY A 105 -2.55 -1.84 -12.01
CA GLY A 105 -1.11 -1.83 -11.74
C GLY A 105 -0.79 -1.38 -10.31
N VAL A 106 -1.41 -0.30 -9.84
CA VAL A 106 -1.25 0.23 -8.48
C VAL A 106 -1.63 -0.82 -7.43
N ILE A 107 -2.78 -1.48 -7.61
CA ILE A 107 -3.24 -2.53 -6.68
C ILE A 107 -2.24 -3.69 -6.65
N ILE A 108 -1.82 -4.17 -7.82
CA ILE A 108 -0.90 -5.32 -7.91
C ILE A 108 0.46 -4.98 -7.29
N ILE A 109 1.00 -3.80 -7.57
CA ILE A 109 2.29 -3.37 -7.03
C ILE A 109 2.22 -3.24 -5.50
N ALA A 110 1.19 -2.58 -4.98
CA ALA A 110 1.01 -2.46 -3.53
C ALA A 110 0.91 -3.84 -2.87
N ALA A 111 0.11 -4.76 -3.44
CA ALA A 111 -0.03 -6.12 -2.92
C ALA A 111 1.29 -6.93 -2.99
N ALA A 112 2.03 -6.80 -4.09
CA ALA A 112 3.29 -7.52 -4.27
C ALA A 112 4.34 -7.08 -3.25
N PHE A 113 4.46 -5.77 -3.00
CA PHE A 113 5.42 -5.24 -2.04
C PHE A 113 4.99 -5.48 -0.58
N ASP A 114 3.68 -5.43 -0.29
CA ASP A 114 3.12 -5.83 1.01
C ASP A 114 3.44 -7.29 1.33
N TYR A 115 3.18 -8.19 0.39
CA TYR A 115 3.51 -9.61 0.57
C TYR A 115 5.02 -9.86 0.70
N LEU A 116 5.83 -9.21 -0.15
CA LEU A 116 7.29 -9.32 -0.09
C LEU A 116 7.83 -8.87 1.27
N ALA A 117 7.36 -7.74 1.77
CA ALA A 117 7.79 -7.21 3.06
C ALA A 117 7.39 -8.13 4.21
N GLY A 118 6.18 -8.68 4.19
CA GLY A 118 5.74 -9.64 5.21
C GLY A 118 6.58 -10.91 5.24
N LEU A 119 6.99 -11.43 4.08
CA LEU A 119 7.92 -12.56 4.00
C LEU A 119 9.28 -12.23 4.62
N LEU A 120 9.84 -11.06 4.30
CA LEU A 120 11.14 -10.62 4.80
C LEU A 120 11.13 -10.34 6.30
N ALA A 121 10.06 -9.72 6.81
CA ALA A 121 9.87 -9.47 8.23
C ALA A 121 9.74 -10.77 9.03
N GLY A 122 9.08 -11.79 8.47
CA GLY A 122 9.02 -13.13 9.06
C GLY A 122 10.40 -13.78 9.18
N THR A 123 11.23 -13.72 8.12
CA THR A 123 12.60 -14.27 8.17
C THR A 123 13.51 -13.53 9.14
N ALA A 124 13.33 -12.22 9.31
CA ALA A 124 14.17 -11.43 10.22
C ALA A 124 13.87 -11.69 11.71
N GLY A 125 12.70 -12.26 12.03
CA GLY A 125 12.32 -12.61 13.40
C GLY A 125 12.72 -14.03 13.83
N ASP A 126 13.18 -14.87 12.90
CA ASP A 126 13.61 -16.26 13.18
C ASP A 126 15.11 -16.36 13.56
N ASP A 127 15.87 -15.26 13.42
CA ASP A 127 17.31 -15.18 13.69
C ASP A 127 17.68 -14.67 15.12
N ASP A 128 16.69 -14.39 15.97
CA ASP A 128 16.84 -13.97 17.38
C ASP A 128 16.50 -15.09 18.38
#